data_AF-A0A3B8IVB2-F1
#
_entry.id   AF-A0A3B8IVB2-F1
#
_cell.length_a   1.000
_cell.length_b   1.000
_cell.length_c   1.000
_cell.angle_alpha   90.00
_cell.angle_beta   90.00
_cell.angle_gamma   90.00
#
_symmetry.space_group_name_H-M   'P 1'
#
loop_
_entity.id
_entity.type
_entity.pdbx_description
1 polymer ?
#
loop_
_entity_poly.entity_id
_entity_poly.type
_entity_poly.pdbx_seq_one_letter_code
_entity_poly.pdbx_strand_id
1 'polypeptide(L)' 'MAEQENVNESLGDSVLPSDLEIRHGDYLRIAELTRKANGKPYTSDYVRKVLRGHRHNKEIVKIAKRYLKRQQKITQELMG' A
#
# COMPACT_ATOMS: atom_id res chain seq x y z
N MET A 1 -12.71 27.53 21.05
CA MET A 1 -12.18 27.28 19.70
C MET A 1 -10.73 26.89 19.88
N ALA A 2 -10.38 25.62 19.71
CA ALA A 2 -9.00 25.18 19.80
C ALA A 2 -8.78 24.07 18.76
N GLU A 3 -8.05 24.48 17.72
CA GLU A 3 -7.00 23.71 17.02
C GLU A 3 -7.42 22.38 16.39
N GLN A 4 -7.93 22.50 15.16
CA GLN A 4 -7.76 21.46 14.16
C GLN A 4 -6.27 21.44 13.77
N GLU A 5 -5.46 20.64 14.46
CA GLU A 5 -4.12 20.29 14.00
C GLU A 5 -4.27 19.50 12.70
N ASN A 6 -3.99 20.21 11.61
CA ASN A 6 -3.90 19.71 10.25
C ASN A 6 -2.73 18.72 10.18
N VAL A 7 -3.04 17.43 10.33
CA VAL A 7 -2.09 16.33 10.18
C VAL A 7 -1.78 16.13 8.69
N ASN A 8 -1.11 17.11 8.10
CA ASN A 8 -0.47 16.97 6.79
C ASN A 8 0.83 16.17 7.01
N GLU A 9 0.68 14.91 7.41
CA GLU A 9 1.77 13.95 7.53
C GLU A 9 2.26 13.61 6.12
N SER A 10 3.22 14.41 5.66
CA SER A 10 4.29 14.05 4.74
C SER A 10 3.88 13.05 3.64
N LEU A 11 3.60 13.59 2.45
CA LEU A 11 3.79 12.94 1.15
C LEU A 11 5.28 12.57 0.97
N GLY A 12 5.80 11.71 1.84
CA GLY A 12 7.16 11.19 1.79
C GLY A 12 7.21 10.06 0.76
N ASP A 13 7.96 10.27 -0.32
CA ASP A 13 8.46 9.28 -1.29
C ASP A 13 7.69 7.94 -1.28
N SER A 14 6.39 7.99 -1.58
CA SER A 14 5.65 6.76 -1.72
C SER A 14 6.14 6.10 -3.01
N VAL A 15 6.53 4.83 -2.90
CA VAL A 15 7.02 4.06 -4.07
C VAL A 15 5.88 3.81 -5.07
N LEU A 16 4.65 4.10 -4.66
CA LEU A 16 3.44 3.97 -5.44
C LEU A 16 3.02 5.33 -6.04
N PRO A 17 2.45 5.30 -7.26
CA PRO A 17 1.80 6.45 -7.88
C PRO A 17 0.83 7.15 -6.93
N SER A 18 0.80 8.49 -6.94
CA SER A 18 -0.02 9.32 -6.06
C SER A 18 -1.53 9.10 -6.22
N ASP A 19 -1.94 8.53 -7.35
CA ASP A 19 -3.31 8.16 -7.70
C ASP A 19 -3.80 6.85 -7.03
N LEU A 20 -2.92 6.10 -6.37
CA LEU A 20 -3.26 4.84 -5.70
C LEU A 20 -3.40 5.05 -4.19
N GLU A 21 -4.64 5.16 -3.72
CA GLU A 21 -4.93 5.22 -2.29
C GLU A 21 -4.82 3.82 -1.66
N ILE A 22 -4.10 3.71 -0.53
CA ILE A 22 -3.89 2.44 0.19
C ILE A 22 -4.69 2.45 1.48
N ARG A 23 -5.66 1.54 1.59
CA ARG A 23 -6.48 1.39 2.79
C ARG A 23 -5.78 0.51 3.83
N HIS A 24 -6.21 0.61 5.09
CA HIS A 24 -5.64 -0.20 6.18
C HIS A 24 -5.69 -1.72 5.90
N GLY A 25 -6.76 -2.21 5.27
CA GLY A 25 -6.90 -3.62 4.89
C GLY A 25 -5.97 -4.07 3.76
N ASP A 26 -5.49 -3.14 2.92
CA ASP A 26 -4.68 -3.47 1.75
C ASP A 26 -3.28 -3.92 2.16
N TYR A 27 -2.73 -3.36 3.24
CA TYR A 27 -1.43 -3.79 3.76
C TYR A 27 -1.44 -5.26 4.16
N LEU A 28 -2.53 -5.75 4.77
CA LEU A 28 -2.68 -7.16 5.12
C LEU A 28 -2.85 -8.03 3.88
N ARG A 29 -3.72 -7.62 2.93
CA ARG A 29 -3.93 -8.33 1.66
C ARG A 29 -2.63 -8.48 0.88
N ILE A 30 -1.87 -7.39 0.73
CA ILE A 30 -0.59 -7.40 0.03
C ILE A 30 0.41 -8.30 0.77
N ALA A 31 0.44 -8.22 2.10
CA ALA A 31 1.30 -9.08 2.92
C ALA A 31 1.02 -10.57 2.72
N GLU A 32 -0.25 -10.98 2.66
CA GLU A 32 -0.68 -12.35 2.38
C GLU A 32 -0.34 -12.81 0.96
N LEU A 33 -0.40 -11.90 -0.01
CA LEU A 33 -0.04 -12.16 -1.41
C LEU A 33 1.47 -12.25 -1.62
N THR A 34 2.27 -11.67 -0.72
CA THR A 34 3.73 -11.66 -0.80
C THR A 34 4.31 -12.71 0.14
N ARG A 35 5.05 -13.70 -0.40
CA ARG A 35 5.74 -14.71 0.43
C ARG A 35 7.23 -14.46 0.42
N LYS A 36 7.87 -14.71 1.56
CA LYS A 36 9.32 -14.79 1.70
C LYS A 36 9.83 -16.08 1.07
N ALA A 37 11.14 -16.18 0.87
CA ALA A 37 11.79 -17.40 0.38
C ALA A 37 11.51 -18.64 1.26
N ASN A 38 11.25 -18.43 2.56
CA ASN A 38 10.87 -19.50 3.49
C ASN A 38 9.36 -19.85 3.46
N GLY A 39 8.60 -19.34 2.48
CA GLY A 39 7.18 -19.59 2.31
C GLY A 39 6.25 -18.81 3.25
N LYS A 40 6.78 -18.10 4.26
CA LYS A 40 5.96 -17.30 5.19
C LYS A 40 5.58 -15.95 4.56
N PRO A 41 4.36 -15.43 4.81
CA PRO A 41 4.00 -14.09 4.36
C PRO A 41 4.83 -13.01 5.05
N TYR A 42 4.88 -11.83 4.44
CA TYR A 42 5.38 -10.63 5.14
C TYR A 42 4.38 -10.16 6.18
N THR A 43 4.79 -9.25 7.06
CA THR A 43 3.87 -8.58 7.98
C THR A 43 3.31 -7.32 7.33
N SER A 44 2.10 -6.93 7.71
CA SER A 44 1.46 -5.69 7.26
C SER A 44 2.31 -4.45 7.57
N ASP A 45 2.95 -4.41 8.74
CA ASP A 45 3.90 -3.34 9.12
C ASP A 45 5.12 -3.27 8.17
N TYR A 46 5.68 -4.41 7.81
CA TYR A 46 6.81 -4.44 6.87
C TYR A 46 6.39 -3.96 5.49
N VAL A 47 5.22 -4.39 5.00
CA VAL A 47 4.64 -3.90 3.74
C VAL A 47 4.43 -2.39 3.80
N ARG A 48 3.84 -1.86 4.86
CA ARG A 48 3.66 -0.40 5.05
C ARG A 48 5.00 0.34 4.94
N LYS A 49 6.04 -0.13 5.62
CA LYS A 49 7.39 0.47 5.55
C LYS A 49 7.98 0.41 4.15
N VAL A 50 7.73 -0.66 3.38
CA VAL A 50 8.18 -0.75 1.99
C VAL A 50 7.44 0.24 1.10
N LEU A 51 6.12 0.35 1.23
CA LEU A 51 5.32 1.25 0.37
C LEU A 51 5.54 2.74 0.71
N ARG A 52 5.95 3.04 1.94
CA ARG A 52 6.40 4.37 2.39
C ARG A 52 7.88 4.68 2.08
N GLY A 53 8.59 3.80 1.36
CA GLY A 53 9.99 4.03 0.98
C GLY A 53 11.02 3.81 2.09
N HIS A 54 10.62 3.47 3.32
CA HIS A 54 11.55 3.19 4.43
C HIS A 54 12.34 1.87 4.25
N ARG A 55 11.85 0.96 3.41
CA ARG A 55 12.49 -0.34 3.11
C ARG A 55 12.38 -0.63 1.61
N HIS A 56 13.35 -1.34 1.07
CA HIS A 56 13.35 -1.76 -0.32
C HIS A 56 12.98 -3.24 -0.46
N ASN A 57 11.85 -3.52 -1.11
CA ASN A 57 11.47 -4.86 -1.54
C ASN A 57 10.70 -4.80 -2.86
N LYS A 58 11.37 -5.19 -3.95
CA LYS A 58 10.82 -5.10 -5.31
C LYS A 58 9.59 -6.00 -5.52
N GLU A 59 9.53 -7.15 -4.83
CA GLU A 59 8.39 -8.07 -4.96
C GLU A 59 7.12 -7.51 -4.34
N ILE A 60 7.23 -6.95 -3.14
CA ILE A 60 6.11 -6.29 -2.46
C ILE A 60 5.57 -5.13 -3.30
N VAL A 61 6.46 -4.28 -3.83
CA VAL A 61 6.06 -3.16 -4.69
C VAL A 61 5.36 -3.65 -5.96
N LYS A 62 5.89 -4.68 -6.63
CA LYS A 62 5.29 -5.26 -7.84
C LYS A 62 3.89 -5.82 -7.57
N ILE A 63 3.71 -6.53 -6.46
CA ILE A 63 2.42 -7.10 -6.06
C ILE A 63 1.44 -5.99 -5.67
N ALA A 64 1.88 -5.01 -4.87
CA ALA A 64 1.07 -3.86 -4.48
C ALA A 64 0.53 -3.09 -5.70
N LYS A 65 1.39 -2.76 -6.67
CA LYS A 65 0.96 -2.10 -7.92
C LYS A 65 -0.10 -2.89 -8.67
N ARG A 66 0.08 -4.21 -8.79
CA ARG A 66 -0.89 -5.09 -9.45
C ARG A 66 -2.22 -5.15 -8.70
N TYR A 67 -2.18 -5.27 -7.38
CA TYR A 67 -3.35 -5.35 -6.52
C TYR A 67 -4.18 -4.05 -6.60
N LEU A 68 -3.54 -2.90 -6.40
CA LEU A 68 -4.22 -1.61 -6.37
C LEU A 68 -4.77 -1.22 -7.75
N LYS A 69 -4.03 -1.49 -8.83
CA LYS A 69 -4.53 -1.29 -10.20
C LYS A 69 -5.78 -2.13 -10.49
N ARG A 70 -5.84 -3.36 -9.96
CA ARG A 70 -7.02 -4.22 -10.09
C ARG A 70 -8.20 -3.68 -9.27
N GLN A 71 -7.94 -3.20 -8.05
CA GLN A 71 -8.97 -2.56 -7.22
C GLN A 71 -9.56 -1.34 -7.91
N GLN A 72 -8.72 -0.43 -8.43
CA GLN A 72 -9.18 0.74 -9.18
C GLN A 72 -10.05 0.35 -10.37
N LYS A 73 -9.64 -0.65 -11.18
CA LYS A 73 -10.45 -1.11 -12.33
C LYS A 73 -11.82 -1.61 -11.89
N ILE A 74 -11.87 -2.41 -10.82
CA ILE A 74 -13.13 -2.94 -10.27
C ILE A 74 -14.01 -1.80 -9.76
N THR A 75 -13.45 -0.83 -9.05
CA THR A 75 -14.20 0.34 -8.56
C THR A 75 -14.76 1.18 -9.71
N GLN A 76 -13.97 1.39 -10.77
CA GLN A 76 -14.43 2.10 -11.98
C GLN A 76 -15.58 1.35 -12.68
N GLU A 77 -15.49 0.03 -12.79
CA GLU A 77 -16.54 -0.81 -13.41
C GLU A 77 -17.83 -0.90 -12.55
N LEU A 78 -17.75 -0.67 -11.25
CA LEU A 78 -18.90 -0.69 -10.33
C LEU A 78 -19.62 0.66 -10.23
N MET A 79 -18.94 1.76 -10.54
CA MET A 79 -19.48 3.12 -10.47
C MET A 79 -19.88 3.71 -11.84
N GLY A 80 -19.53 3.05 -12.94
CA GLY A 80 -19.95 3.39 -14.31
C GLY A 80 -21.04 2.45 -14.81
#